data_AF-A0A9N9P6T0-F1
#
_entry.id   AF-A0A9N9P6T0-F1
#
_cell.length_a   1.000
_cell.length_b   1.000
_cell.length_c   1.000
_cell.angle_alpha   90.00
_cell.angle_beta   90.00
_cell.angle_gamma   90.00
#
_symmetry.space_group_name_H-M   'P 1'
#
loop_
_entity.id
_entity.type
_entity.pdbx_description
1 polymer ?
#
loop_
_entity_poly.entity_id
_entity_poly.type
_entity_poly.pdbx_seq_one_letter_code
_entity_poly.pdbx_strand_id
1 'polypeptide(L)'
;KNVVEIGFSPKGRYISTWERLVKLADNSAHANLVVWEVATGKELISFTQKSQMNWNVQWTEDESFFSRLVTGEIQFYESKNPEKGVHSRLKTEGIGDFSLSPGKSPSVA
;
A
#
# COMPACT_ATOMS: atom_id res chain seq x y z
N LYS A 1 5.47 -9.35 -15.23
CA LYS A 1 4.80 -9.18 -13.91
C LYS A 1 3.94 -10.42 -13.67
N ASN A 2 4.23 -11.19 -12.63
CA ASN A 2 3.49 -12.40 -12.25
C ASN A 2 2.66 -12.10 -10.99
N VAL A 3 1.59 -11.34 -11.20
CA VAL A 3 0.71 -10.86 -10.13
C VAL A 3 -0.09 -12.04 -9.58
N VAL A 4 -0.06 -12.20 -8.26
CA VAL A 4 -0.77 -13.28 -7.56
C VAL A 4 -1.88 -12.75 -6.66
N GLU A 5 -1.79 -11.49 -6.22
CA GLU A 5 -2.82 -10.84 -5.42
C GLU A 5 -3.07 -9.40 -5.88
N ILE A 6 -4.33 -8.96 -5.76
CA ILE A 6 -4.79 -7.61 -6.11
C ILE A 6 -5.67 -7.04 -4.99
N GLY A 7 -5.63 -5.73 -4.82
CA GLY A 7 -6.46 -5.00 -3.87
C GLY A 7 -7.00 -3.72 -4.49
N PHE A 8 -8.29 -3.45 -4.32
CA PHE A 8 -8.90 -2.21 -4.76
C PHE A 8 -8.91 -1.18 -3.62
N SER A 9 -8.77 0.09 -3.99
CA SER A 9 -9.13 1.18 -3.10
C SER A 9 -10.66 1.27 -2.92
N PRO A 10 -11.18 1.85 -1.82
CA PRO A 10 -12.61 1.90 -1.49
C PRO A 10 -13.55 2.39 -2.59
N LYS A 11 -13.11 3.32 -3.43
CA LYS A 11 -13.87 3.87 -4.57
C LYS A 11 -13.35 3.38 -5.93
N GLY A 12 -12.42 2.43 -5.93
CA GLY A 12 -11.87 1.82 -7.13
C GLY A 12 -11.02 2.75 -8.00
N ARG A 13 -10.53 3.88 -7.47
CA ARG A 13 -9.62 4.78 -8.21
C ARG A 13 -8.21 4.21 -8.35
N TYR A 14 -7.81 3.36 -7.42
CA TYR A 14 -6.49 2.77 -7.35
C TYR A 14 -6.55 1.26 -7.15
N ILE A 15 -5.51 0.58 -7.64
CA ILE A 15 -5.28 -0.83 -7.39
C ILE A 15 -3.87 -1.00 -6.82
N SER A 16 -3.73 -1.91 -5.87
CA SER A 16 -2.45 -2.47 -5.45
C SER A 16 -2.31 -3.87 -6.04
N THR A 17 -1.12 -4.22 -6.50
CA THR A 17 -0.78 -5.56 -6.98
C THR A 17 0.40 -6.10 -6.21
N TRP A 18 0.40 -7.40 -5.94
CA TRP A 18 1.53 -8.07 -5.33
C TRP A 18 1.99 -9.29 -6.12
N GLU A 19 3.31 -9.44 -6.18
CA GLU A 19 4.03 -10.52 -6.82
C GLU A 19 4.91 -11.24 -5.77
N ARG A 20 5.18 -12.53 -5.99
CA ARG A 20 6.11 -13.26 -5.14
C ARG A 20 7.50 -12.63 -5.26
N LEU A 21 8.12 -12.33 -4.12
CA LEU A 21 9.45 -11.74 -4.11
C LEU A 21 10.50 -12.71 -4.69
N VAL A 22 11.31 -12.21 -5.62
CA VAL A 22 12.38 -12.95 -6.31
C VAL A 22 13.65 -12.13 -6.19
N LYS A 23 14.75 -12.79 -5.84
CA LYS A 23 16.09 -12.19 -5.86
C LYS A 23 16.57 -12.09 -7.29
N LEU A 24 17.07 -10.92 -7.67
CA LEU A 24 17.68 -10.67 -8.97
C LEU A 24 19.13 -11.18 -8.98
N ALA A 25 19.73 -11.23 -10.16
CA ALA A 25 21.08 -11.77 -10.38
C ALA A 25 22.17 -11.05 -9.55
N ASP A 26 21.93 -9.78 -9.21
CA ASP A 26 22.80 -8.95 -8.37
C ASP A 26 22.52 -9.08 -6.86
N ASN A 27 21.73 -10.08 -6.45
CA ASN A 27 21.21 -10.27 -5.09
C ASN A 27 20.26 -9.17 -4.58
N SER A 28 19.86 -8.20 -5.42
CA SER A 28 18.83 -7.24 -5.06
C SER A 28 17.43 -7.87 -5.11
N ALA A 29 16.47 -7.22 -4.46
CA ALA A 29 15.08 -7.68 -4.40
C ALA A 29 14.23 -6.73 -5.25
N HIS A 30 13.48 -7.27 -6.21
CA HIS A 30 12.65 -6.43 -7.08
C HIS A 30 11.49 -5.77 -6.31
N ALA A 31 10.91 -4.72 -6.89
CA ALA A 31 9.72 -4.09 -6.35
C ALA A 31 8.49 -4.95 -6.70
N ASN A 32 7.99 -5.66 -5.70
CA ASN A 32 6.95 -6.68 -5.85
C ASN A 32 5.57 -6.22 -5.35
N LEU A 33 5.48 -5.05 -4.71
CA LEU A 33 4.22 -4.37 -4.39
C LEU A 33 4.14 -3.08 -5.23
N VAL A 34 3.06 -2.91 -5.98
CA VAL A 34 2.90 -1.76 -6.88
C VAL A 34 1.51 -1.15 -6.72
N VAL A 35 1.43 0.17 -6.73
CA VAL A 35 0.19 0.94 -6.69
C VAL A 35 -0.03 1.61 -8.05
N TRP A 36 -1.26 1.50 -8.56
CA TRP A 36 -1.66 1.92 -9.90
C TRP A 36 -2.86 2.86 -9.84
N GLU A 37 -2.92 3.81 -10.76
CA GLU A 37 -4.16 4.55 -11.06
C GLU A 37 -5.00 3.75 -12.07
N VAL A 38 -6.25 3.46 -11.73
CA VAL A 38 -7.12 2.60 -12.55
C VAL A 38 -7.48 3.25 -13.88
N ALA A 39 -7.79 4.54 -13.87
CA ALA A 39 -8.27 5.24 -15.06
C ALA A 39 -7.22 5.32 -16.18
N THR A 40 -5.94 5.39 -15.81
CA THR A 40 -4.83 5.57 -16.75
C THR A 40 -3.96 4.32 -16.91
N GLY A 41 -4.05 3.37 -15.97
CA GLY A 41 -3.12 2.24 -15.88
C GLY A 41 -1.71 2.64 -15.46
N LYS A 42 -1.50 3.89 -15.01
CA LYS A 42 -0.19 4.41 -14.65
C LYS A 42 0.30 3.79 -13.34
N GLU A 43 1.53 3.31 -13.33
CA GLU A 43 2.26 2.97 -12.10
C GLU A 43 2.56 4.26 -11.32
N LEU A 44 2.05 4.37 -10.10
CA LEU A 44 2.23 5.55 -9.25
C LEU A 44 3.46 5.40 -8.35
N ILE A 45 3.60 4.23 -7.73
CA ILE A 45 4.74 3.91 -6.85
C ILE A 45 4.90 2.40 -6.73
N SER A 46 6.13 1.95 -6.50
CA SER A 46 6.45 0.55 -6.28
C SER A 46 7.40 0.37 -5.10
N PHE A 47 7.31 -0.80 -4.48
CA PHE A 47 7.98 -1.11 -3.23
C PHE A 47 8.48 -2.55 -3.20
N THR A 48 9.60 -2.78 -2.53
CA THR A 48 10.01 -4.11 -2.11
C THR A 48 9.32 -4.47 -0.79
N GLN A 49 8.48 -5.49 -0.81
CA GLN A 49 7.69 -5.99 0.30
C GLN A 49 8.06 -7.46 0.60
N LYS A 50 8.72 -7.70 1.73
CA LYS A 50 9.20 -9.04 2.12
C LYS A 50 8.10 -9.93 2.68
N SER A 51 7.19 -9.36 3.47
CA SER A 51 6.08 -10.11 4.08
C SER A 51 4.90 -10.21 3.10
N GLN A 52 4.38 -11.42 2.91
CA GLN A 52 3.09 -11.62 2.23
C GLN A 52 1.91 -11.30 3.15
N MET A 53 2.06 -11.53 4.46
CA MET A 53 1.07 -11.09 5.45
C MET A 53 1.04 -9.56 5.48
N ASN A 54 -0.15 -8.96 5.42
CA ASN A 54 -0.34 -7.51 5.33
C ASN A 54 0.40 -6.86 4.17
N TRP A 55 0.46 -7.55 3.02
CA TRP A 55 1.08 -7.02 1.81
C TRP A 55 0.33 -5.79 1.28
N ASN A 56 -0.99 -5.77 1.45
CA ASN A 56 -1.84 -4.77 0.82
C ASN A 56 -1.70 -3.42 1.53
N VAL A 57 -1.79 -2.34 0.74
CA VAL A 57 -1.92 -1.00 1.28
C VAL A 57 -3.35 -0.79 1.79
N GLN A 58 -3.49 -0.01 2.84
CA GLN A 58 -4.79 0.40 3.36
C GLN A 58 -5.07 1.83 2.99
N TRP A 59 -6.25 2.07 2.45
CA TRP A 59 -6.69 3.38 1.96
C TRP A 59 -7.55 4.08 3.00
N THR A 60 -7.47 5.40 3.04
CA THR A 60 -8.53 6.20 3.67
C THR A 60 -9.81 6.07 2.85
N GLU A 61 -10.98 6.23 3.49
CA GLU A 61 -12.29 6.15 2.83
C GLU A 61 -12.42 7.12 1.64
N ASP A 62 -11.87 8.32 1.77
CA ASP A 62 -11.84 9.34 0.73
C ASP A 62 -10.71 9.14 -0.30
N GLU A 63 -9.86 8.14 -0.08
CA GLU A 63 -8.63 7.79 -0.80
C GLU A 63 -7.66 8.96 -0.97
N SER A 64 -7.68 9.94 -0.06
CA SER A 64 -6.68 11.00 -0.04
C SER A 64 -5.29 10.49 0.35
N PHE A 65 -5.24 9.43 1.18
CA PHE A 65 -4.01 8.75 1.56
C PHE A 65 -4.14 7.23 1.43
N PHE A 66 -3.00 6.58 1.30
CA PHE A 66 -2.84 5.18 1.63
C PHE A 66 -1.70 4.99 2.61
N SER A 67 -1.71 3.84 3.27
CA SER A 67 -0.73 3.46 4.28
C SER A 67 -0.23 2.04 4.04
N ARG A 68 0.98 1.78 4.51
CA ARG A 68 1.59 0.45 4.47
C ARG A 68 2.35 0.18 5.76
N LEU A 69 2.41 -1.09 6.15
CA LEU A 69 3.24 -1.55 7.24
C LEU A 69 4.63 -1.92 6.71
N VAL A 70 5.64 -1.28 7.26
CA VAL A 70 7.05 -1.65 7.13
C VAL A 70 7.55 -2.06 8.52
N THR A 71 8.67 -2.77 8.61
CA THR A 71 9.22 -3.24 9.89
C THR A 71 9.28 -2.11 10.94
N GLY A 72 8.39 -2.18 11.93
CA GLY A 72 8.33 -1.25 13.06
C GLY A 72 7.73 0.14 12.76
N GLU A 73 7.23 0.40 11.55
CA GLU A 73 6.59 1.68 11.23
C GLU A 73 5.45 1.57 10.20
N ILE A 74 4.39 2.34 10.42
CA ILE A 74 3.34 2.56 9.43
C ILE A 74 3.66 3.85 8.69
N GLN A 75 3.74 3.77 7.38
CA GLN A 75 4.03 4.91 6.51
C GLN A 75 2.76 5.34 5.78
N PHE A 76 2.52 6.65 5.71
CA PHE A 76 1.39 7.26 5.01
C PHE A 76 1.87 8.03 3.79
N TYR A 77 1.15 7.92 2.68
CA TYR A 77 1.46 8.53 1.38
C TYR A 77 0.25 9.28 0.84
N GLU A 78 0.48 10.43 0.21
CA GLU A 78 -0.56 11.15 -0.53
C GLU A 78 -0.89 10.37 -1.81
N SER A 79 -2.13 9.92 -1.98
CA SER A 79 -2.52 9.02 -3.09
C SER A 79 -2.30 9.62 -4.48
N LYS A 80 -2.42 10.94 -4.61
CA LYS A 80 -2.26 11.65 -5.88
C LYS A 80 -0.80 11.86 -6.27
N ASN A 81 0.10 11.99 -5.29
CA ASN A 81 1.51 12.30 -5.51
C ASN A 81 2.43 11.42 -4.63
N PRO A 82 2.33 10.08 -4.69
CA PRO A 82 3.11 9.22 -3.81
C PRO A 82 4.62 9.33 -4.05
N GLU A 83 5.05 9.84 -5.22
CA GLU A 83 6.44 10.13 -5.55
C GLU A 83 7.09 11.20 -4.66
N LYS A 84 6.29 12.04 -3.99
CA LYS A 84 6.80 12.97 -2.95
C LYS A 84 7.35 12.23 -1.73
N GLY A 85 7.11 10.92 -1.63
CA GLY A 85 7.56 10.07 -0.55
C GLY A 85 6.60 10.05 0.63
N VAL A 86 7.14 9.74 1.80
CA VAL A 86 6.34 9.50 3.00
C VAL A 86 5.84 10.83 3.58
N HIS A 87 4.53 11.02 3.62
CA HIS A 87 3.88 12.20 4.20
C HIS A 87 3.93 12.18 5.74
N SER A 88 3.68 11.02 6.35
CA SER A 88 3.70 10.86 7.81
C SER A 88 4.08 9.43 8.20
N ARG A 89 4.57 9.25 9.43
CA ARG A 89 4.96 7.94 9.96
C ARG A 89 4.45 7.77 11.38
N LEU A 90 3.95 6.58 11.68
CA LEU A 90 3.67 6.15 13.04
C LEU A 90 4.67 5.05 13.41
N LYS A 91 5.48 5.30 14.44
CA LYS A 91 6.46 4.35 14.97
C LYS A 91 6.00 3.84 16.32
N THR A 92 5.98 2.53 16.47
CA THR A 92 5.71 1.88 17.76
C THR A 92 6.48 0.57 17.78
N GLU A 93 6.99 0.19 18.95
CA GLU A 93 7.70 -1.08 19.10
C GLU A 93 6.73 -2.25 18.90
N GLY A 94 7.15 -3.26 18.14
CA GLY A 94 6.39 -4.50 17.99
C GLY A 94 5.13 -4.43 17.14
N ILE A 95 4.97 -3.43 16.25
CA ILE A 95 3.83 -3.42 15.31
C ILE A 95 3.91 -4.64 14.39
N GLY A 96 2.98 -5.57 14.57
CA GLY A 96 2.77 -6.73 13.67
C GLY A 96 1.61 -6.54 12.70
N ASP A 97 0.64 -5.69 13.05
CA ASP A 97 -0.57 -5.47 12.27
C ASP A 97 -1.18 -4.09 12.56
N PHE A 98 -2.02 -3.59 11.64
CA PHE A 98 -2.77 -2.35 11.83
C PHE A 98 -4.03 -2.33 10.95
N SER A 99 -5.01 -1.49 11.34
CA SER A 99 -6.18 -1.20 10.50
C SER A 99 -6.48 0.30 10.54
N LEU A 100 -6.74 0.89 9.37
CA LEU A 100 -7.38 2.21 9.28
C LEU A 100 -8.85 2.11 9.68
N SER A 101 -9.41 3.21 10.20
CA SER A 101 -10.85 3.27 10.47
C SER A 101 -11.62 3.24 9.15
N PRO A 102 -12.83 2.63 9.13
CA PRO A 102 -13.63 2.52 7.91
C PRO A 102 -14.21 3.85 7.42
N GLY A 103 -13.94 4.97 8.10
CA GLY A 103 -14.47 6.28 7.74
C GLY A 103 -15.28 6.94 8.84
N LYS A 104 -16.06 7.96 8.46
CA LYS A 104 -17.05 8.56 9.38
C LYS A 104 -18.20 7.57 9.53
N SER A 105 -18.42 7.09 10.76
CA SER A 105 -19.51 6.18 11.09
C SER A 105 -20.85 6.72 10.53
N PRO A 106 -21.51 6.03 9.58
CA PRO A 106 -22.91 6.30 9.35
C PRO A 106 -23.66 5.77 10.57
N SER A 107 -24.06 6.65 11.49
CA SER A 107 -25.03 6.30 12.51
C SER A 107 -26.35 5.99 11.79
N VAL A 108 -26.69 4.71 11.70
CA VAL A 108 -28.07 4.31 11.39
C VAL A 108 -28.84 4.44 12.70
N ALA A 109 -29.71 5.44 12.78
CA ALA A 109 -30.75 5.57 13.79
C ALA A 109 -32.09 5.14 13.18
#